data_AF-A0A4Q0ZSQ7-F1
#
_entry.id   AF-A0A4Q0ZSQ7-F1
#
_cell.length_a   1.000
_cell.length_b   1.000
_cell.length_c   1.000
_cell.angle_alpha   90.00
_cell.angle_beta   90.00
_cell.angle_gamma   90.00
#
_symmetry.space_group_name_H-M   'P 1'
#
loop_
_entity.id
_entity.type
_entity.pdbx_description
1 polymer ?
#
loop_
_entity_poly.entity_id
_entity_poly.type
_entity_poly.pdbx_seq_one_letter_code
_entity_poly.pdbx_strand_id
1 'polypeptide(L)'
;MDNTVSAPQKGLLYYFDKITSNDGKDWFLALTWIFVFEIISSIIEYFFLTQARSYVVHIPEGIFKEFLIAILVTFFIWHFVYSIVNMHRNQFYFLIMYGLLGLYFYITKDMTFNFLFHNIINPFEFEFNGFGFYTIVQIILKLTILYLIFKMFQGFKYSKLKNS
;
A
#
# COMPACT_ATOMS: atom_id res chain seq x y z
N MET A 1 44.88 -19.28 -17.30
CA MET A 1 43.64 -18.71 -17.86
C MET A 1 42.61 -18.72 -16.75
N ASP A 2 42.53 -17.63 -16.00
CA ASP A 2 41.52 -17.50 -14.94
C ASP A 2 40.16 -17.25 -15.60
N ASN A 3 39.28 -18.22 -15.45
CA ASN A 3 37.87 -18.08 -15.79
C ASN A 3 37.23 -17.20 -14.72
N THR A 4 37.25 -15.88 -14.90
CA THR A 4 36.40 -14.98 -14.12
C THR A 4 34.96 -15.26 -14.54
N VAL A 5 34.29 -16.15 -13.81
CA VAL A 5 32.85 -16.36 -13.92
C VAL A 5 32.18 -15.02 -13.63
N SER A 6 31.75 -14.32 -14.68
CA SER A 6 31.00 -13.07 -14.56
C SER A 6 29.73 -13.36 -13.75
N ALA A 7 29.57 -12.68 -12.63
CA ALA A 7 28.36 -12.83 -11.80
C ALA A 7 27.12 -12.60 -12.67
N PRO A 8 26.06 -13.43 -12.55
CA PRO A 8 24.86 -13.27 -13.36
C PRO A 8 24.27 -11.88 -13.13
N GLN A 9 24.04 -11.16 -14.23
CA GLN A 9 23.53 -9.79 -14.19
C GLN A 9 22.12 -9.83 -13.59
N LYS A 10 21.97 -9.23 -12.41
CA LYS A 10 20.70 -9.21 -11.67
C LYS A 10 19.71 -8.31 -12.41
N GLY A 11 18.60 -8.88 -12.88
CA GLY A 11 17.56 -8.15 -13.62
C GLY A 11 16.72 -7.22 -12.72
N LEU A 12 15.91 -6.35 -13.33
CA LEU A 12 15.01 -5.42 -12.62
C LEU A 12 14.04 -6.14 -11.66
N LEU A 13 13.50 -7.29 -12.07
CA LEU A 13 12.63 -8.13 -11.24
C LEU A 13 13.31 -8.59 -9.95
N TYR A 14 14.61 -8.90 -10.00
CA TYR A 14 15.36 -9.30 -8.80
C TYR A 14 15.46 -8.15 -7.80
N TYR A 15 15.74 -6.94 -8.26
CA TYR A 15 15.78 -5.77 -7.37
C TYR A 15 14.40 -5.42 -6.83
N PHE A 16 13.37 -5.49 -7.67
CA PHE A 16 11.99 -5.30 -7.25
C PHE A 16 11.60 -6.29 -6.16
N ASP A 17 11.78 -7.59 -6.38
CA ASP A 17 11.46 -8.64 -5.42
C ASP A 17 12.24 -8.49 -4.11
N LYS A 18 13.51 -8.10 -4.19
CA LYS A 18 14.36 -7.84 -3.03
C LYS A 18 13.82 -6.68 -2.18
N ILE A 19 13.34 -5.61 -2.80
CA ILE A 19 12.80 -4.43 -2.11
C ILE A 19 11.39 -4.70 -1.57
N THR A 20 10.57 -5.42 -2.33
CA THR A 20 9.13 -5.52 -2.04
C THR A 20 8.75 -6.72 -1.20
N SER A 21 9.49 -7.82 -1.26
CA SER A 21 9.15 -9.06 -0.55
C SER A 21 10.36 -9.80 -0.01
N ASN A 22 11.56 -9.22 -0.13
CA ASN A 22 12.84 -9.86 0.17
C ASN A 22 12.95 -11.24 -0.52
N ASP A 23 12.71 -11.25 -1.84
CA ASP A 23 12.65 -12.45 -2.69
C ASP A 23 11.56 -13.45 -2.24
N GLY A 24 10.40 -12.94 -1.82
CA GLY A 24 9.27 -13.77 -1.37
C GLY A 24 9.46 -14.42 0.00
N LYS A 25 10.42 -13.94 0.81
CA LYS A 25 10.68 -14.47 2.17
C LYS A 25 10.00 -13.68 3.28
N ASP A 26 9.67 -12.41 3.01
CA ASP A 26 9.10 -11.49 3.99
C ASP A 26 7.69 -11.08 3.57
N TRP A 27 6.69 -11.75 4.16
CA TRP A 27 5.28 -11.51 3.86
C TRP A 27 4.81 -10.13 4.36
N PHE A 28 5.38 -9.64 5.46
CA PHE A 28 4.98 -8.36 6.07
C PHE A 28 5.48 -7.18 5.23
N LEU A 29 6.68 -7.32 4.66
CA LEU A 29 7.20 -6.37 3.68
C LEU A 29 6.34 -6.32 2.42
N ALA A 30 5.92 -7.48 1.89
CA ALA A 30 5.03 -7.56 0.73
C ALA A 30 3.67 -6.89 1.01
N LEU A 31 3.08 -7.14 2.19
CA LEU A 31 1.85 -6.51 2.63
C LEU A 31 1.98 -4.98 2.73
N THR A 32 3.11 -4.50 3.24
CA THR A 32 3.41 -3.06 3.34
C THR A 32 3.39 -2.42 1.95
N TRP A 33 4.04 -3.04 0.96
CA TRP A 33 4.07 -2.52 -0.41
C TRP A 33 2.72 -2.62 -1.12
N ILE A 34 1.94 -3.68 -0.88
CA ILE A 34 0.54 -3.77 -1.35
C ILE A 34 -0.24 -2.54 -0.87
N PHE A 35 -0.16 -2.23 0.43
CA PHE A 35 -0.86 -1.09 1.00
C PHE A 35 -0.40 0.26 0.43
N VAL A 36 0.91 0.42 0.22
CA VAL A 36 1.48 1.63 -0.41
C VAL A 36 0.92 1.82 -1.82
N PHE A 37 0.95 0.77 -2.65
CA PHE A 37 0.46 0.85 -4.02
C PHE A 37 -1.05 1.05 -4.08
N GLU A 38 -1.80 0.48 -3.15
CA GLU A 38 -3.24 0.68 -3.04
C GLU A 38 -3.58 2.15 -2.75
N ILE A 39 -2.92 2.76 -1.76
CA ILE A 39 -3.15 4.18 -1.45
C ILE A 39 -2.85 5.06 -2.67
N ILE A 40 -1.74 4.80 -3.37
CA ILE A 40 -1.39 5.55 -4.59
C ILE A 40 -2.47 5.34 -5.65
N SER A 41 -2.92 4.10 -5.84
CA SER A 41 -3.97 3.75 -6.79
C SER A 41 -5.27 4.49 -6.50
N SER A 42 -5.74 4.46 -5.25
CA SER A 42 -6.97 5.15 -4.84
C SER A 42 -6.86 6.67 -4.97
N ILE A 43 -5.72 7.27 -4.63
CA ILE A 43 -5.51 8.72 -4.84
C ILE A 43 -5.61 9.07 -6.33
N ILE A 44 -5.01 8.28 -7.22
CA ILE A 44 -5.12 8.50 -8.67
C ILE A 44 -6.59 8.37 -9.10
N GLU A 45 -7.28 7.30 -8.72
CA GLU A 45 -8.70 7.13 -9.07
C GLU A 45 -9.55 8.31 -8.57
N TYR A 46 -9.33 8.80 -7.35
CA TYR A 46 -10.05 9.95 -6.80
C TYR A 46 -9.97 11.22 -7.67
N PHE A 47 -8.79 11.49 -8.26
CA PHE A 47 -8.60 12.65 -9.13
C PHE A 47 -9.22 12.45 -10.52
N PHE A 48 -9.05 11.26 -11.12
CA PHE A 48 -9.39 11.02 -12.52
C PHE A 48 -10.79 10.44 -12.77
N LEU A 49 -11.39 9.79 -11.77
CA LEU A 49 -12.73 9.21 -11.86
C LEU A 49 -13.73 10.06 -11.05
N THR A 50 -14.78 10.53 -11.72
CA THR A 50 -15.88 11.23 -11.07
C THR A 50 -16.70 10.31 -10.17
N GLN A 51 -16.85 9.04 -10.55
CA GLN A 51 -17.50 8.00 -9.75
C GLN A 51 -16.69 7.65 -8.50
N ALA A 52 -15.35 7.64 -8.56
CA ALA A 52 -14.51 7.45 -7.37
C ALA A 52 -14.88 8.40 -6.21
N ARG A 53 -15.28 9.64 -6.54
CA ARG A 53 -15.73 10.63 -5.55
C ARG A 53 -17.10 10.33 -4.93
N SER A 54 -17.98 9.58 -5.61
CA SER A 54 -19.29 9.21 -5.06
C SER A 54 -19.19 8.14 -3.97
N TYR A 55 -18.14 7.32 -3.98
CA TYR A 55 -17.87 6.34 -2.93
C TYR A 55 -17.38 6.98 -1.62
N VAL A 56 -16.88 8.22 -1.68
CA VAL A 56 -16.45 8.97 -0.50
C VAL A 56 -17.68 9.44 0.28
N VAL A 57 -17.93 8.80 1.43
CA VAL A 57 -18.98 9.21 2.34
C VAL A 57 -18.55 10.49 3.04
N HIS A 58 -19.19 11.61 2.68
CA HIS A 58 -18.95 12.88 3.35
C HIS A 58 -19.51 12.87 4.76
N ILE A 59 -18.62 12.86 5.75
CA ILE A 59 -18.97 13.15 7.13
C ILE A 59 -19.11 14.67 7.26
N PRO A 60 -20.29 15.20 7.64
CA PRO A 60 -20.50 16.63 7.81
C PRO A 60 -19.53 17.20 8.85
N GLU A 61 -19.20 18.47 8.69
CA GLU A 61 -18.35 19.18 9.65
C GLU A 61 -19.08 19.28 10.99
N GLY A 62 -18.41 18.85 12.06
CA GLY A 62 -18.98 18.79 13.39
C GLY A 62 -18.07 18.05 14.37
N ILE A 63 -18.48 18.06 15.64
CA ILE A 63 -17.71 17.53 16.77
C ILE A 63 -17.29 16.07 16.54
N PHE A 64 -18.14 15.25 15.91
CA PHE A 64 -17.81 13.86 15.62
C PHE A 64 -16.62 13.72 14.66
N LYS A 65 -16.56 14.54 13.60
CA LYS A 65 -15.46 14.54 12.62
C LYS A 65 -14.15 14.97 13.29
N GLU A 66 -14.20 16.04 14.09
CA GLU A 66 -13.04 16.54 14.84
C GLU A 66 -12.53 15.52 15.85
N PHE A 67 -13.44 14.83 16.55
CA PHE A 67 -13.08 13.77 17.49
C PHE A 67 -12.41 12.58 16.79
N LEU A 68 -12.91 12.18 15.62
CA LEU A 68 -12.33 11.09 14.82
C LEU A 68 -10.91 11.47 14.34
N ILE A 69 -10.72 12.69 13.86
CA ILE A 69 -9.39 13.22 13.50
C ILE A 69 -8.47 13.25 14.72
N ALA A 70 -8.95 13.73 15.87
CA ALA A 70 -8.16 13.81 17.10
C ALA A 70 -7.69 12.43 17.58
N ILE A 71 -8.54 11.41 17.51
CA ILE A 71 -8.17 10.01 17.80
C ILE A 71 -7.08 9.55 16.83
N LEU A 72 -7.28 9.73 15.51
CA LEU A 72 -6.30 9.32 14.50
C LEU A 72 -4.93 9.98 14.71
N VAL A 73 -4.91 11.29 14.97
CA VAL A 73 -3.69 12.06 15.22
C VAL A 73 -3.02 11.62 16.53
N THR A 74 -3.79 11.37 17.59
CA THR A 74 -3.25 10.90 18.87
C THR A 74 -2.60 9.53 18.72
N PHE A 75 -3.28 8.59 18.04
CA PHE A 75 -2.71 7.27 17.72
C PHE A 75 -1.46 7.39 16.84
N PHE A 76 -1.49 8.29 15.84
CA PHE A 76 -0.34 8.56 14.98
C PHE A 76 0.88 9.03 15.78
N ILE A 77 0.72 10.04 16.64
CA ILE A 77 1.81 10.56 17.47
C ILE A 77 2.34 9.48 18.41
N TRP A 78 1.44 8.73 19.06
CA TRP A 78 1.83 7.64 19.96
C TRP A 78 2.69 6.60 19.24
N HIS A 79 2.25 6.12 18.07
CA HIS A 79 3.02 5.17 17.28
C HIS A 79 4.30 5.76 16.69
N PHE A 80 4.31 7.05 16.36
CA PHE A 80 5.51 7.75 15.91
C PHE A 80 6.58 7.77 17.00
N VAL A 81 6.23 8.21 18.21
CA VAL A 81 7.16 8.22 19.36
C VAL A 81 7.61 6.81 19.69
N TYR A 82 6.68 5.85 19.76
CA TYR A 82 7.01 4.45 20.05
C TYR A 82 7.97 3.85 19.00
N SER A 83 7.74 4.13 17.71
CA SER A 83 8.57 3.67 16.60
C SER A 83 9.99 4.25 16.64
N ILE A 84 10.13 5.54 16.97
CA ILE A 84 11.43 6.18 17.15
C ILE A 84 12.18 5.57 18.34
N VAL A 85 11.50 5.39 19.46
CA VAL A 85 12.12 4.90 20.71
C VAL A 85 12.59 3.45 20.57
N ASN A 86 11.77 2.57 20.00
CA ASN A 86 12.13 1.14 19.90
C ASN A 86 12.99 0.82 18.67
N MET A 87 13.09 1.74 17.70
CA MET A 87 13.96 1.68 16.51
C MET A 87 13.99 0.32 15.78
N HIS A 88 12.88 -0.43 15.83
CA HIS A 88 12.76 -1.72 15.15
C HIS A 88 12.31 -1.52 13.70
N ARG A 89 12.92 -2.27 12.78
CA ARG A 89 12.63 -2.20 11.34
C ARG A 89 11.14 -2.28 11.00
N ASN A 90 10.38 -3.16 11.68
CA ASN A 90 8.95 -3.31 11.42
C ASN A 90 8.13 -2.11 11.90
N GLN A 91 8.54 -1.45 12.97
CA GLN A 91 7.85 -0.26 13.48
C GLN A 91 8.01 0.94 12.53
N PHE A 92 9.14 1.00 11.81
CA PHE A 92 9.34 1.99 10.76
C PHE A 92 8.38 1.80 9.58
N TYR A 93 8.10 0.55 9.19
CA TYR A 93 7.11 0.26 8.14
C TYR A 93 5.69 0.69 8.55
N PHE A 94 5.30 0.40 9.80
CA PHE A 94 4.03 0.89 10.33
C PHE A 94 3.95 2.42 10.28
N LEU A 95 5.04 3.12 10.62
CA LEU A 95 5.08 4.57 10.57
C LEU A 95 4.82 5.13 9.18
N ILE A 96 5.44 4.53 8.17
CA ILE A 96 5.23 4.88 6.76
C ILE A 96 3.76 4.62 6.37
N MET A 97 3.20 3.46 6.72
CA MET A 97 1.80 3.13 6.41
C MET A 97 0.85 4.15 7.04
N TYR A 98 1.05 4.50 8.31
CA TYR A 98 0.24 5.50 9.01
C TYR A 98 0.36 6.89 8.39
N GLY A 99 1.58 7.30 8.00
CA GLY A 99 1.81 8.59 7.32
C GLY A 99 1.11 8.65 5.97
N LEU A 100 1.20 7.59 5.17
CA LEU A 100 0.50 7.47 3.90
C LEU A 100 -1.02 7.45 4.08
N LEU A 101 -1.51 6.79 5.11
CA LEU A 101 -2.94 6.77 5.43
C LEU A 101 -3.46 8.17 5.85
N GLY A 102 -2.66 8.92 6.63
CA GLY A 102 -2.97 10.31 6.94
C GLY A 102 -3.03 11.20 5.71
N LEU A 103 -2.06 11.03 4.79
CA LEU A 103 -2.05 11.73 3.51
C LEU A 103 -3.27 11.38 2.65
N TYR A 104 -3.64 10.09 2.60
CA TYR A 104 -4.84 9.62 1.93
C TYR A 104 -6.09 10.34 2.44
N PHE A 105 -6.33 10.34 3.75
CA PHE A 105 -7.48 11.05 4.34
C PHE A 105 -7.47 12.54 4.06
N TYR A 106 -6.29 13.17 4.10
CA TYR A 106 -6.16 14.58 3.81
C TYR A 106 -6.61 14.92 2.38
N ILE A 107 -6.24 14.08 1.41
CA ILE A 107 -6.54 14.28 -0.01
C ILE A 107 -7.98 13.88 -0.35
N THR A 108 -8.38 12.65 -0.03
CA THR A 108 -9.66 12.06 -0.49
C THR A 108 -10.83 12.46 0.39
N LYS A 109 -10.57 12.90 1.63
CA LYS A 109 -11.56 13.13 2.69
C LYS A 109 -12.38 11.88 3.06
N ASP A 110 -11.92 10.69 2.65
CA ASP A 110 -12.58 9.41 2.91
C ASP A 110 -12.29 8.90 4.33
N MET A 111 -12.90 9.54 5.32
CA MET A 111 -12.72 9.22 6.74
C MET A 111 -13.38 7.89 7.16
N THR A 112 -14.25 7.33 6.31
CA THR A 112 -14.93 6.04 6.56
C THR A 112 -14.25 4.86 5.86
N PHE A 113 -13.17 5.10 5.11
CA PHE A 113 -12.48 4.12 4.26
C PHE A 113 -13.36 3.47 3.19
N ASN A 114 -14.55 4.00 2.93
CA ASN A 114 -15.50 3.35 2.04
C ASN A 114 -14.94 3.25 0.61
N PHE A 115 -14.26 4.32 0.17
CA PHE A 115 -13.62 4.34 -1.15
C PHE A 115 -12.36 3.47 -1.18
N LEU A 116 -11.52 3.51 -0.13
CA LEU A 116 -10.33 2.66 -0.06
C LEU A 116 -10.70 1.17 -0.09
N PHE A 117 -11.71 0.76 0.68
CA PHE A 117 -12.15 -0.63 0.72
C PHE A 117 -12.84 -1.06 -0.57
N HIS A 118 -13.60 -0.17 -1.21
CA HIS A 118 -14.17 -0.46 -2.52
C HIS A 118 -13.08 -0.82 -3.53
N ASN A 119 -11.99 -0.05 -3.57
CA ASN A 119 -10.86 -0.31 -4.49
C ASN A 119 -10.13 -1.61 -4.18
N ILE A 120 -9.92 -1.92 -2.89
CA ILE A 120 -9.27 -3.16 -2.44
C ILE A 120 -10.13 -4.39 -2.78
N ILE A 121 -11.43 -4.32 -2.51
CA ILE A 121 -12.35 -5.47 -2.63
C ILE A 121 -12.70 -5.73 -4.10
N ASN A 122 -12.74 -4.68 -4.92
CA ASN A 122 -13.07 -4.77 -6.35
C ASN A 122 -11.83 -4.47 -7.24
N PRO A 123 -10.77 -5.29 -7.19
CA PRO A 123 -9.54 -5.06 -7.96
C PRO A 123 -9.75 -5.23 -9.48
N PHE A 124 -10.88 -5.80 -9.91
CA PHE A 124 -11.22 -6.01 -11.31
C PHE A 124 -12.31 -5.07 -11.83
N GLU A 125 -12.87 -4.22 -10.96
CA GLU A 125 -13.78 -3.18 -11.40
C GLU A 125 -12.93 -2.06 -12.01
N PHE A 126 -12.95 -2.00 -13.34
CA PHE A 126 -12.33 -0.94 -14.10
C PHE A 126 -13.45 -0.02 -14.57
N GLU A 127 -13.67 1.06 -13.82
CA GLU A 127 -14.49 2.14 -14.32
C GLU A 127 -13.66 2.94 -15.33
N PHE A 128 -14.05 2.83 -16.60
CA PHE A 128 -13.40 3.54 -17.71
C PHE A 128 -14.12 4.86 -17.94
N ASN A 129 -13.56 5.96 -17.44
CA ASN A 129 -14.00 7.30 -17.86
C ASN A 129 -13.23 7.74 -19.12
N GLY A 130 -13.17 6.83 -20.11
CA GLY A 130 -12.31 6.93 -21.30
C GLY A 130 -10.98 6.18 -21.18
N PHE A 131 -10.47 5.69 -22.32
CA PHE A 131 -9.19 4.99 -22.41
C PHE A 131 -8.06 6.03 -22.50
N GLY A 132 -7.39 6.31 -21.38
CA GLY A 132 -6.34 7.33 -21.30
C GLY A 132 -5.06 6.83 -20.62
N PHE A 133 -4.08 7.72 -20.47
CA PHE A 133 -2.82 7.40 -19.77
C PHE A 133 -3.07 6.93 -18.32
N TYR A 134 -4.08 7.51 -17.64
CA TYR A 134 -4.46 7.08 -16.28
C TYR A 134 -4.86 5.60 -16.23
N THR A 135 -5.60 5.11 -17.23
CA THR A 135 -6.08 3.72 -17.31
C THR A 135 -4.92 2.74 -17.40
N ILE A 136 -3.88 3.09 -18.18
CA ILE A 136 -2.67 2.26 -18.32
C ILE A 136 -1.92 2.20 -16.98
N VAL A 137 -1.74 3.35 -16.32
CA VAL A 137 -1.10 3.42 -14.99
C VAL A 137 -1.88 2.60 -13.97
N GLN A 138 -3.21 2.69 -13.99
CA GLN A 138 -4.10 1.92 -13.12
C GLN A 138 -3.94 0.41 -13.32
N ILE A 139 -3.98 -0.07 -14.57
CA ILE A 139 -3.78 -1.50 -14.86
C ILE A 139 -2.42 -1.97 -14.36
N ILE A 140 -1.35 -1.20 -14.57
CA ILE A 140 0.00 -1.56 -14.10
C ILE A 140 0.04 -1.65 -12.56
N LEU A 141 -0.56 -0.69 -11.85
CA LEU A 141 -0.64 -0.71 -10.39
C LEU A 141 -1.41 -1.94 -9.89
N LYS A 142 -2.61 -2.21 -10.43
CA LYS A 142 -3.41 -3.36 -10.01
C LYS A 142 -2.71 -4.70 -10.31
N LEU A 143 -2.03 -4.83 -11.45
CA LEU A 143 -1.21 -6.02 -11.75
C LEU A 143 -0.02 -6.16 -10.79
N THR A 144 0.61 -5.05 -10.41
CA THR A 144 1.72 -5.05 -9.44
C THR A 144 1.23 -5.49 -8.06
N ILE A 145 0.08 -4.99 -7.62
CA ILE A 145 -0.56 -5.40 -6.36
C ILE A 145 -0.89 -6.90 -6.39
N LEU A 146 -1.52 -7.39 -7.47
CA LEU A 146 -1.83 -8.81 -7.63
C LEU A 146 -0.57 -9.70 -7.57
N TYR A 147 0.51 -9.27 -8.23
CA TYR A 147 1.79 -9.96 -8.17
C TYR A 147 2.35 -10.00 -6.74
N LEU A 148 2.27 -8.90 -6.00
CA LEU A 148 2.73 -8.83 -4.62
C LEU A 148 1.89 -9.68 -3.68
N ILE A 149 0.58 -9.80 -3.92
CA ILE A 149 -0.29 -10.72 -3.19
C ILE A 149 0.23 -12.16 -3.34
N PHE A 150 0.61 -12.56 -4.56
CA PHE A 150 1.21 -13.89 -4.79
C PHE A 150 2.53 -14.07 -4.03
N LYS A 151 3.42 -13.07 -4.03
CA LYS A 151 4.67 -13.08 -3.25
C LYS A 151 4.44 -13.11 -1.74
N MET A 152 3.40 -12.43 -1.26
CA MET A 152 3.00 -12.46 0.15
C MET A 152 2.60 -13.88 0.57
N PHE A 153 1.80 -14.58 -0.24
CA PHE A 153 1.46 -15.99 0.01
C PHE A 153 2.69 -16.91 0.03
N GLN A 154 3.67 -16.68 -0.86
CA GLN A 154 4.95 -17.40 -0.80
C GLN A 154 5.70 -17.13 0.52
N GLY A 155 5.73 -15.87 0.96
CA GLY A 155 6.34 -15.47 2.23
C GLY A 155 5.68 -16.13 3.44
N PHE A 156 4.34 -16.24 3.45
CA PHE A 156 3.62 -16.95 4.50
C PHE A 156 3.99 -18.44 4.57
N LYS A 157 4.09 -19.10 3.40
CA LYS A 157 4.52 -20.50 3.34
C LYS A 157 5.95 -20.65 3.85
N TYR A 158 6.85 -19.74 3.47
CA TYR A 158 8.24 -19.74 3.91
C TYR A 158 8.37 -19.54 5.43
N SER A 159 7.64 -18.58 6.02
CA SER A 159 7.67 -18.34 7.46
C SER A 159 7.14 -19.51 8.27
N LYS A 160 6.11 -20.21 7.75
CA LYS A 160 5.57 -21.42 8.40
C LYS A 160 6.57 -22.57 8.40
N LEU A 161 7.29 -22.78 7.28
CA LEU A 161 8.33 -23.81 7.17
C LEU A 161 9.56 -23.53 8.05
N LYS A 162 9.92 -22.26 8.25
CA LYS A 162 11.05 -21.87 9.11
C LYS A 162 10.77 -22.08 10.61
N ASN A 163 9.50 -21.99 11.01
CA ASN A 163 9.06 -22.10 12.41
C ASN A 163 8.54 -23.50 12.78
N SER A 164 8.58 -24.47 11.86
CA SER A 164 8.28 -25.89 12.07
C SER A 164 9.57 -26.69 12.24
#